data_AF-A0A3N1GAM6-F1
#
_entry.id   AF-A0A3N1GAM6-F1
#
_cell.length_a   1.000
_cell.length_b   1.000
_cell.length_c   1.000
_cell.angle_alpha   90.00
_cell.angle_beta   90.00
_cell.angle_gamma   90.00
#
_symmetry.space_group_name_H-M   'P 1'
#
loop_
_entity.id
_entity.type
_entity.pdbx_description
1 polymer ?
#
loop_
_entity_poly.entity_id
_entity_poly.type
_entity_poly.pdbx_seq_one_letter_code
_entity_poly.pdbx_strand_id
1 'polypeptide(L)' 'MAACSRCNRARGHLGAADWVRECRGRGWDPDVDHLLAVVVELGATTRRRGGHRRARDAAEAQERRLRRLA' A
#
# COMPACT_ATOMS: atom_id res chain seq x y z
N MET A 1 2.64 11.77 3.94
CA MET A 1 2.12 10.45 3.49
C MET A 1 0.68 10.68 3.04
N ALA A 2 0.30 10.25 1.84
CA ALA A 2 -1.06 10.45 1.32
C ALA A 2 -2.01 9.45 1.99
N ALA A 3 -2.61 9.86 3.10
CA ALA A 3 -3.65 9.12 3.80
C ALA A 3 -4.77 10.08 4.18
N CYS A 4 -5.97 9.57 4.43
CA CYS A 4 -7.08 10.41 4.85
C CYS A 4 -6.77 11.11 6.19
N SER A 5 -7.48 12.20 6.48
CA SER A 5 -7.27 13.03 7.69
C SER A 5 -7.33 12.20 8.99
N ARG A 6 -8.12 11.13 9.01
CA ARG A 6 -8.25 10.21 10.15
C ARG A 6 -7.04 9.27 10.29
N CYS A 7 -6.58 8.66 9.20
CA CYS A 7 -5.36 7.83 9.21
C CYS A 7 -4.14 8.65 9.64
N ASN A 8 -4.06 9.92 9.21
CA ASN A 8 -3.02 10.84 9.67
C ASN A 8 -3.12 11.12 11.19
N ARG A 9 -4.33 11.18 11.75
CA ARG A 9 -4.55 11.37 13.20
C ARG A 9 -4.30 10.09 14.02
N ALA A 10 -4.47 8.91 13.43
CA ALA A 10 -4.36 7.63 14.15
C ALA A 10 -2.92 7.18 14.45
N ARG A 11 -1.89 7.88 13.94
CA ARG A 11 -0.44 7.61 14.13
C ARG A 11 0.04 6.18 13.82
N GLY A 12 -0.84 5.30 13.34
CA GLY A 12 -0.50 4.00 12.77
C GLY A 12 -0.71 4.07 11.27
N HIS A 13 0.36 3.99 10.50
CA HIS A 13 0.26 3.78 9.06
C HIS A 13 -0.31 2.39 8.82
N LEU A 14 -1.62 2.31 8.61
CA LEU A 14 -2.26 1.14 8.01
C LEU A 14 -1.55 0.89 6.68
N GLY A 15 -1.14 -0.36 6.44
CA GLY A 15 -0.58 -0.73 5.14
C GLY A 15 -1.61 -0.43 4.03
N ALA A 16 -1.14 -0.29 2.80
CA ALA A 16 -2.00 -0.01 1.64
C ALA A 16 -3.23 -0.94 1.58
N ALA A 17 -3.05 -2.24 1.84
CA ALA A 17 -4.14 -3.20 1.89
C ALA A 17 -5.11 -2.99 3.06
N ASP A 18 -4.62 -2.55 4.22
CA ASP A 18 -5.47 -2.28 5.39
C ASP A 18 -6.29 -1.00 5.19
N TRP A 19 -5.72 0.00 4.50
CA TRP A 19 -6.44 1.20 4.06
C TRP A 19 -7.56 0.87 3.06
N VAL A 20 -7.31 -0.02 2.09
CA VAL A 20 -8.36 -0.50 1.15
C VAL A 20 -9.52 -1.15 1.91
N ARG A 21 -9.22 -2.04 2.87
CA ARG A 21 -10.28 -2.69 3.68
C ARG A 21 -11.09 -1.68 4.47
N GLU A 22 -10.45 -0.65 5.02
CA GLU A 22 -11.17 0.41 5.72
C GLU A 22 -12.08 1.19 4.78
N CYS A 23 -11.60 1.59 3.59
CA CYS A 23 -12.41 2.30 2.60
C CYS A 23 -13.64 1.48 2.20
N ARG A 24 -13.46 0.20 1.89
CA ARG A 24 -14.57 -0.71 1.56
C ARG A 24 -15.56 -0.88 2.72
N GLY A 25 -15.07 -1.01 3.95
CA GLY A 25 -15.91 -1.06 5.15
C GLY A 25 -16.76 0.20 5.38
N ARG A 26 -16.39 1.33 4.75
CA ARG A 26 -17.15 2.59 4.75
C ARG A 26 -18.04 2.76 3.52
N GLY A 27 -18.06 1.80 2.60
CA GLY A 27 -18.79 1.88 1.33
C GLY A 27 -18.08 2.71 0.25
N TRP A 28 -16.78 3.01 0.43
CA TRP A 28 -15.97 3.62 -0.63
C TRP A 28 -15.36 2.55 -1.51
N ASP A 29 -15.21 2.87 -2.80
CA ASP A 29 -14.58 2.00 -3.79
C ASP A 29 -13.22 2.57 -4.23
N PRO A 30 -12.13 2.26 -3.51
CA PRO A 30 -10.80 2.72 -3.89
C PRO A 30 -10.28 1.96 -5.11
N ASP A 31 -9.58 2.65 -6.01
CA ASP A 31 -8.90 2.03 -7.16
C ASP A 31 -7.73 1.15 -6.69
N VAL A 32 -7.98 -0.15 -6.54
CA VAL A 32 -7.01 -1.12 -6.04
C VAL A 32 -5.95 -1.45 -7.09
N ASP A 33 -6.33 -1.44 -8.37
CA ASP A 33 -5.42 -1.74 -9.48
C ASP A 33 -4.36 -0.65 -9.62
N HIS A 34 -4.76 0.61 -9.54
CA HIS A 34 -3.83 1.74 -9.51
C HIS A 34 -2.90 1.65 -8.30
N LEU A 35 -3.43 1.32 -7.12
CA LEU A 35 -2.63 1.18 -5.91
C LEU A 35 -1.61 0.04 -6.04
N LEU A 36 -2.00 -1.09 -6.64
CA LEU A 36 -1.15 -2.23 -6.91
C LEU A 36 -0.01 -1.85 -7.87
N ALA A 37 -0.31 -1.13 -8.96
CA ALA A 37 0.68 -0.68 -9.93
C ALA A 37 1.78 0.17 -9.26
N VAL A 38 1.39 1.12 -8.40
CA VAL A 38 2.33 1.98 -7.65
C VAL A 38 3.21 1.16 -6.70
N VAL A 39 2.65 0.18 -6.00
CA VAL A 39 3.42 -0.69 -5.08
C VAL A 39 4.42 -1.57 -5.84
N VAL A 40 4.03 -2.10 -7.00
CA VAL A 40 4.91 -2.88 -7.88
C VAL A 40 6.08 -2.01 -8.37
N GLU A 41 5.80 -0.78 -8.80
CA GLU A 41 6.83 0.16 -9.26
C GLU A 41 7.83 0.52 -8.15
N LEU A 42 7.33 0.74 -6.93
CA LEU A 42 8.17 0.99 -5.76
C LEU A 42 9.10 -0.22 -5.48
N GLY A 43 8.57 -1.43 -5.53
CA GLY A 43 9.34 -2.67 -5.39
C GLY A 43 10.40 -2.85 -6.49
N ALA A 44 10.09 -2.47 -7.74
CA ALA A 44 11.06 -2.49 -8.83
C ALA A 44 12.16 -1.43 -8.64
N THR A 45 11.80 -0.24 -8.19
CA THR A 45 12.74 0.88 -7.99
C THR A 45 13.70 0.62 -6.84
N THR A 46 13.22 0.05 -5.73
CA THR A 46 14.09 -0.36 -4.61
C THR A 46 15.08 -1.46 -5.01
N ARG A 47 14.68 -2.39 -5.88
CA ARG A 47 15.59 -3.40 -6.46
C ARG A 47 16.68 -2.78 -7.31
N ARG A 48 16.31 -1.83 -8.20
CA ARG A 48 17.27 -1.14 -9.08
C ARG A 48 18.30 -0.32 -8.31
N ARG A 49 17.88 0.39 -7.26
CA ARG A 49 18.77 1.28 -6.49
C ARG A 49 19.61 0.57 -5.44
N GLY A 50 19.22 -0.62 -4.99
CA GLY A 50 19.90 -1.33 -3.90
C GLY A 50 19.74 -0.62 -2.55
N GLY A 51 20.39 -1.13 -1.50
CA GLY A 51 20.45 -0.48 -0.18
C GLY A 51 19.16 -0.48 0.67
N HIS A 52 18.00 -0.83 0.09
CA HIS A 52 16.70 -0.71 0.75
C HIS A 52 15.97 -2.05 0.95
N ARG A 53 16.68 -3.09 1.44
CA ARG A 53 16.12 -4.44 1.65
C ARG A 53 14.77 -4.43 2.40
N ARG A 54 14.69 -3.74 3.54
CA ARG A 54 13.45 -3.67 4.34
C ARG A 54 12.30 -3.01 3.58
N ALA A 55 12.58 -1.98 2.79
CA ALA A 55 11.55 -1.30 2.00
C ALA A 55 11.04 -2.21 0.88
N ARG A 56 11.92 -2.97 0.24
CA ARG A 56 11.56 -3.99 -0.75
C ARG A 56 10.67 -5.07 -0.13
N ASP A 57 11.10 -5.65 0.98
CA ASP A 57 10.35 -6.72 1.65
C ASP A 57 8.95 -6.23 2.10
N ALA A 58 8.86 -4.97 2.54
CA ALA A 58 7.58 -4.32 2.86
C ALA A 58 6.69 -4.10 1.62
N ALA A 59 7.27 -3.65 0.50
CA ALA A 59 6.54 -3.46 -0.76
C ALA A 59 6.00 -4.80 -1.29
N GLU A 60 6.82 -5.86 -1.33
CA GLU A 60 6.39 -7.20 -1.76
C GLU A 60 5.28 -7.77 -0.86
N ALA A 61 5.36 -7.53 0.46
CA ALA A 61 4.32 -7.94 1.38
C ALA A 61 2.99 -7.21 1.13
N GLN A 62 3.04 -5.91 0.80
CA GLN A 62 1.84 -5.15 0.43
C GLN A 62 1.29 -5.56 -0.94
N GLU A 63 2.16 -5.81 -1.93
CA GLU A 63 1.77 -6.31 -3.24
C GLU A 63 0.93 -7.61 -3.12
N ARG A 64 1.44 -8.60 -2.38
CA ARG A 64 0.72 -9.87 -2.15
C ARG A 64 -0.63 -9.67 -1.46
N ARG A 65 -0.76 -8.65 -0.63
CA ARG A 65 -2.04 -8.35 0.06
C ARG A 65 -3.02 -7.64 -0.87
N LEU A 66 -2.55 -6.70 -1.70
CA LEU A 66 -3.37 -5.96 -2.65
C LEU A 66 -3.88 -6.85 -3.79
N ARG A 67 -3.08 -7.80 -4.28
CA ARG A 67 -3.52 -8.81 -5.26
C ARG A 67 -4.69 -9.69 -4.79
N ARG A 68 -4.95 -9.76 -3.48
CA ARG A 68 -6.13 -10.48 -2.92
C ARG A 68 -7.35 -9.58 -2.75
N LEU A 69 -7.18 -8.28 -3.00
CA LEU A 69 -8.21 -7.27 -2.84
C LEU A 69 -8.65 -6.68 -4.18
N ALA A 70 -7.79 -6.66 -5.19
CA ALA A 70 -8.19 -6.48 -6.59
C ALA A 70 -9.11 -7.64 -6.99
#